data_AF-A0A1Q7PJL7-F1
#
_entry.id   AF-A0A1Q7PJL7-F1
#
_cell.length_a   1.000
_cell.length_b   1.000
_cell.length_c   1.000
_cell.angle_alpha   90.00
_cell.angle_beta   90.00
_cell.angle_gamma   90.00
#
_symmetry.space_group_name_H-M   'P 1'
#
loop_
_entity.id
_entity.type
_entity.pdbx_description
1 polymer ?
#
loop_
_entity_poly.entity_id
_entity_poly.type
_entity_poly.pdbx_seq_one_letter_code
_entity_poly.pdbx_strand_id
1 'polypeptide(L)'
;MNYLLAAIAGVWMADGVALLLAPRHVITRLREVLALSPAMLRLEGVAAGLGILLLLGTEGLHYQPLWMVTGAAMVTKGVFLAVGPEEWKQWVVGWCLGREDVDYRFWGLGLCTLALLLLRALGWLGSN
;
A
#
# COMPACT_ATOMS: atom_id res chain seq x y z
N MET A 1 0.54 -1.27 -19.74
CA MET A 1 -0.22 -1.27 -18.48
C MET A 1 0.11 -2.49 -17.61
N ASN A 2 0.07 -3.71 -18.16
CA ASN A 2 0.29 -4.96 -17.40
C ASN A 2 1.62 -5.01 -16.61
N TYR A 3 2.74 -4.57 -17.21
CA TYR A 3 4.03 -4.50 -16.50
C TYR A 3 4.04 -3.52 -15.31
N LEU A 4 3.32 -2.40 -15.42
CA LEU A 4 3.17 -1.42 -14.35
C LEU A 4 2.33 -2.00 -13.20
N LEU A 5 1.23 -2.69 -13.52
CA LEU A 5 0.39 -3.36 -12.53
C LEU A 5 1.13 -4.53 -11.86
N ALA A 6 1.95 -5.27 -12.62
CA ALA A 6 2.83 -6.30 -12.05
C ALA A 6 3.91 -5.70 -11.13
N ALA A 7 4.45 -4.53 -11.46
CA ALA A 7 5.36 -3.81 -10.57
C ALA A 7 4.67 -3.37 -9.28
N ILE A 8 3.43 -2.85 -9.35
CA ILE A 8 2.62 -2.52 -8.18
C ILE A 8 2.40 -3.77 -7.30
N ALA A 9 2.05 -4.90 -7.92
CA ALA A 9 1.93 -6.17 -7.20
C ALA A 9 3.25 -6.59 -6.53
N GLY A 10 4.39 -6.40 -7.20
CA GLY A 10 5.71 -6.66 -6.64
C GLY A 10 6.01 -5.82 -5.41
N VAL A 11 5.67 -4.52 -5.44
CA VAL A 11 5.81 -3.62 -4.28
C VAL A 11 4.93 -4.09 -3.12
N TRP A 12 3.65 -4.38 -3.37
CA TRP A 12 2.76 -4.92 -2.34
C TRP A 12 3.25 -6.24 -1.76
N MET A 13 3.82 -7.11 -2.59
CA MET A 13 4.40 -8.37 -2.12
C MET A 13 5.60 -8.13 -1.21
N ALA A 14 6.51 -7.23 -1.60
CA ALA A 14 7.68 -6.87 -0.80
C ALA A 14 7.28 -6.28 0.56
N ASP A 15 6.35 -5.32 0.56
CA ASP A 15 5.82 -4.70 1.77
C ASP A 15 5.08 -5.72 2.64
N GLY A 16 4.28 -6.58 2.02
CA GLY A 16 3.54 -7.63 2.72
C GLY A 16 4.46 -8.63 3.41
N VAL A 17 5.50 -9.11 2.72
CA VAL A 17 6.51 -10.01 3.28
C VAL A 17 7.31 -9.34 4.40
N ALA A 18 7.69 -8.07 4.23
CA ALA A 18 8.39 -7.31 5.26
C ALA A 18 7.58 -7.20 6.55
N LEU A 19 6.27 -6.90 6.43
CA LEU A 19 5.36 -6.83 7.58
C LEU A 19 5.09 -8.20 8.23
N LEU A 20 5.18 -9.30 7.48
CA LEU A 20 5.05 -10.64 8.03
C LEU A 20 6.28 -11.08 8.83
N LEU A 21 7.47 -10.89 8.24
CA LEU A 21 8.72 -11.38 8.78
C LEU A 21 9.24 -10.50 9.93
N ALA A 22 9.17 -9.18 9.76
CA ALA A 22 9.82 -8.23 10.67
C ALA A 22 8.97 -6.96 10.90
N PRO A 23 7.72 -7.09 11.37
CA PRO A 23 6.82 -5.94 11.56
C PRO A 23 7.46 -4.87 12.45
N ARG A 24 8.06 -5.26 13.59
CA ARG A 24 8.75 -4.35 14.53
C ARG A 24 9.87 -3.55 13.88
N HIS A 25 10.68 -4.19 13.03
CA HIS A 25 11.79 -3.50 12.36
C HIS A 25 11.25 -2.48 11.37
N VAL A 26 10.24 -2.83 10.57
CA VAL A 26 9.62 -1.93 9.60
C VAL A 26 9.02 -0.71 10.30
N ILE A 27 8.27 -0.92 11.39
CA ILE A 27 7.62 0.16 12.13
C ILE A 27 8.65 1.05 12.88
N THR A 28 9.70 0.47 13.43
CA THR A 28 10.79 1.24 14.07
C THR A 28 11.52 2.11 13.04
N ARG A 29 11.85 1.56 11.87
CA ARG A 29 12.47 2.33 10.78
C ARG A 29 11.55 3.41 10.26
N LEU A 30 10.26 3.12 10.10
CA LEU A 30 9.27 4.11 9.71
C LEU A 30 9.20 5.26 10.72
N ARG A 31 9.21 4.95 12.02
CA ARG A 31 9.24 5.96 13.10
C ARG A 31 10.51 6.82 13.03
N GLU A 32 11.68 6.21 12.87
CA GLU A 32 12.97 6.93 12.75
C GLU A 32 12.97 7.87 11.54
N VAL A 33 12.54 7.38 10.39
CA VAL A 33 12.49 8.15 9.14
C VAL A 33 11.52 9.32 9.25
N LEU A 34 10.34 9.11 9.83
CA LEU A 34 9.35 10.17 10.04
C LEU A 34 9.82 11.22 11.06
N ALA A 35 10.59 10.82 12.07
CA ALA A 35 11.20 11.75 13.02
C ALA A 35 12.28 12.63 12.36
N LEU A 36 13.01 12.09 11.38
CA LEU A 36 14.07 12.79 10.67
C LEU A 36 13.56 13.68 9.53
N SER A 37 12.53 13.24 8.81
CA SER A 37 11.98 13.99 7.66
C SER A 37 10.46 13.78 7.54
N PRO A 38 9.64 14.64 8.17
CA PRO A 38 8.19 14.60 7.98
C PRO A 38 7.78 14.91 6.53
N ALA A 39 8.67 15.53 5.75
CA ALA A 39 8.49 15.73 4.31
C ALA A 39 8.36 14.40 3.54
N MET A 40 8.80 13.27 4.11
CA MET A 40 8.61 11.95 3.52
C MET A 40 7.13 11.55 3.44
N LEU A 41 6.25 12.10 4.29
CA LEU A 41 4.79 11.93 4.15
C LEU A 41 4.25 12.56 2.87
N ARG A 42 4.93 13.58 2.31
CA ARG A 42 4.55 14.15 1.01
C ARG A 42 4.88 13.22 -0.16
N LEU A 43 5.90 12.37 -0.01
CA LEU A 43 6.24 11.35 -1.01
C LEU A 43 5.17 10.25 -1.11
N GLU A 44 4.28 10.11 -0.12
CA GLU A 44 3.07 9.27 -0.25
C GLU A 44 2.12 9.78 -1.36
N GLY A 45 2.30 11.00 -1.87
CA GLY A 45 1.66 11.44 -3.12
C GLY A 45 2.00 10.54 -4.32
N VAL A 46 3.16 9.88 -4.31
CA VAL A 46 3.51 8.84 -5.31
C VAL A 46 2.57 7.64 -5.19
N ALA A 47 2.19 7.25 -3.97
CA ALA A 47 1.21 6.19 -3.75
C ALA A 47 -0.18 6.56 -4.30
N ALA A 48 -0.57 7.85 -4.24
CA ALA A 48 -1.79 8.31 -4.90
C ALA A 48 -1.69 8.17 -6.43
N GLY A 49 -0.54 8.50 -7.03
CA GLY A 49 -0.29 8.27 -8.45
C GLY A 49 -0.41 6.80 -8.84
N LEU A 50 0.19 5.89 -8.05
CA LEU A 50 0.05 4.44 -8.25
C LEU A 50 -1.40 3.96 -8.10
N GLY A 51 -2.16 4.53 -7.17
CA GLY A 51 -3.59 4.26 -7.02
C GLY A 51 -4.42 4.66 -8.24
N ILE A 52 -4.16 5.83 -8.83
CA ILE A 52 -4.81 6.26 -10.08
C ILE A 52 -4.46 5.30 -11.23
N LEU A 53 -3.19 4.91 -11.35
CA LEU A 53 -2.76 3.95 -12.37
C LEU A 53 -3.42 2.57 -12.18
N LEU A 54 -3.65 2.15 -10.94
CA LEU A 54 -4.40 0.93 -10.63
C LEU A 54 -5.87 1.07 -11.07
N LEU A 55 -6.53 2.19 -10.76
CA LEU A 55 -7.92 2.44 -11.16
C LEU A 55 -8.11 2.41 -12.68
N LEU A 56 -7.20 3.06 -13.42
CA LEU A 56 -7.25 3.11 -14.89
C LEU A 56 -6.82 1.79 -15.54
N GLY A 57 -5.89 1.07 -14.91
CA GLY A 57 -5.30 -0.14 -15.48
C GLY A 57 -6.08 -1.43 -15.23
N THR A 58 -7.08 -1.41 -14.33
CA THR A 58 -7.80 -2.61 -13.89
C THR A 58 -9.18 -2.77 -14.54
N GLU A 59 -9.54 -1.91 -15.50
CA GLU A 59 -10.75 -2.09 -16.32
C GLU A 59 -10.72 -3.43 -17.07
N GLY A 60 -11.76 -4.24 -16.90
CA GLY A 60 -11.88 -5.56 -17.53
C GLY A 60 -11.14 -6.69 -16.80
N LEU A 61 -10.45 -6.42 -15.68
CA LEU A 61 -9.86 -7.47 -14.85
C LEU A 61 -10.89 -8.13 -13.92
N HIS A 62 -10.70 -9.41 -13.66
CA HIS A 62 -11.48 -10.15 -12.67
C HIS A 62 -11.35 -9.48 -11.28
N TYR A 63 -12.44 -9.44 -10.52
CA TYR A 63 -12.54 -8.71 -9.24
C TYR A 63 -12.44 -7.17 -9.35
N GLN A 64 -12.91 -6.57 -10.44
CA GLN A 64 -12.89 -5.11 -10.65
C GLN A 64 -13.32 -4.26 -9.43
N PRO A 65 -14.39 -4.58 -8.66
CA PRO A 65 -14.76 -3.79 -7.49
C PRO A 65 -13.67 -3.76 -6.40
N LEU A 66 -12.93 -4.86 -6.24
CA LEU A 66 -11.82 -4.94 -5.29
C LEU A 66 -10.70 -3.97 -5.68
N TRP A 67 -10.37 -3.91 -6.98
CA TRP A 67 -9.34 -3.01 -7.51
C TRP A 67 -9.78 -1.55 -7.42
N MET A 68 -11.06 -1.26 -7.65
CA MET A 68 -11.61 0.07 -7.44
C MET A 68 -11.49 0.52 -5.99
N VAL A 69 -11.91 -0.31 -5.04
CA VAL A 69 -11.81 0.00 -3.60
C VAL A 69 -10.35 0.17 -3.18
N THR A 70 -9.46 -0.72 -3.62
CA THR A 70 -8.03 -0.67 -3.31
C THR A 70 -7.37 0.59 -3.87
N GLY A 71 -7.63 0.88 -5.15
CA GLY A 71 -7.11 2.08 -5.82
C GLY A 71 -7.63 3.36 -5.19
N ALA A 72 -8.93 3.43 -4.89
CA ALA A 72 -9.53 4.56 -4.19
C ALA A 72 -8.89 4.76 -2.81
N ALA A 73 -8.71 3.69 -2.03
CA ALA A 73 -8.05 3.76 -0.72
C ALA A 73 -6.60 4.28 -0.83
N MET A 74 -5.84 3.84 -1.83
CA MET A 74 -4.48 4.34 -2.09
C MET A 74 -4.47 5.83 -2.44
N VAL A 75 -5.39 6.27 -3.30
CA VAL A 75 -5.52 7.69 -3.68
C VAL A 75 -5.90 8.53 -2.46
N THR A 76 -6.94 8.14 -1.73
CA THR A 76 -7.39 8.87 -0.55
C THR A 76 -6.29 8.95 0.50
N LYS A 77 -5.60 7.84 0.80
CA LYS A 77 -4.48 7.83 1.74
C LYS A 77 -3.33 8.72 1.26
N GLY A 78 -2.89 8.57 0.01
CA GLY A 78 -1.76 9.31 -0.53
C GLY A 78 -2.02 10.82 -0.60
N VAL A 79 -3.23 11.22 -1.00
CA VAL A 79 -3.65 12.64 -1.01
C VAL A 79 -3.74 13.19 0.42
N PHE A 80 -4.33 12.42 1.35
CA PHE A 80 -4.41 12.82 2.75
C PHE A 80 -3.04 13.01 3.39
N LEU A 81 -2.08 12.11 3.13
CA LEU A 81 -0.72 12.25 3.68
C LEU A 81 0.08 13.36 2.99
N ALA A 82 -0.18 13.64 1.72
CA ALA A 82 0.50 14.70 0.98
C ALA A 82 0.04 16.11 1.35
N VAL A 83 -1.28 16.32 1.46
CA VAL A 83 -1.88 17.67 1.58
C VAL A 83 -2.68 17.85 2.87
N GLY A 84 -2.97 16.78 3.61
CA GLY A 84 -3.79 16.84 4.80
C GLY A 84 -3.18 17.65 5.96
N PRO A 85 -4.02 18.09 6.91
CA PRO A 85 -3.60 18.87 8.06
C PRO A 85 -2.53 18.14 8.88
N GLU A 86 -1.48 18.85 9.30
CA GLU A 86 -0.34 18.25 10.01
C GLU A 86 -0.77 17.55 11.31
N GLU A 87 -1.67 18.16 12.08
CA GLU A 87 -2.18 17.60 13.34
C GLU A 87 -2.89 16.25 13.13
N TRP A 88 -3.71 16.15 12.08
CA TRP A 88 -4.43 14.92 11.75
C TRP A 88 -3.48 13.84 11.23
N LYS A 89 -2.49 14.22 10.41
CA LYS A 89 -1.46 13.28 9.95
C LYS A 89 -0.67 12.73 11.12
N GLN A 90 -0.24 13.57 12.07
CA GLN A 90 0.50 13.12 13.25
C GLN A 90 -0.35 12.23 14.15
N TRP A 91 -1.64 12.55 14.31
CA TRP A 91 -2.57 11.68 15.05
C TRP A 91 -2.74 10.32 14.38
N VAL A 92 -2.98 10.28 13.07
CA VAL A 92 -3.12 9.02 12.30
C VAL A 92 -1.81 8.22 12.32
N VAL A 93 -0.67 8.87 12.14
CA VAL A 93 0.66 8.23 12.22
C VAL A 93 0.90 7.69 13.62
N GLY A 94 0.60 8.45 14.67
CA GLY A 94 0.74 8.03 16.06
C GLY A 94 -0.14 6.82 16.38
N TRP A 95 -1.39 6.83 15.93
CA TRP A 95 -2.30 5.68 16.03
C TRP A 95 -1.76 4.47 15.25
N CYS A 96 -1.28 4.69 14.02
CA CYS A 96 -0.70 3.65 13.18
C CYS A 96 0.58 3.06 13.78
N LEU A 97 1.41 3.82 14.49
CA LEU A 97 2.66 3.35 15.11
C LEU A 97 2.45 2.73 16.50
N GLY A 98 1.24 2.85 17.06
CA GLY A 98 0.86 2.29 18.37
C GLY A 98 0.15 0.93 18.30
N ARG A 99 -0.06 0.40 17.09
CA ARG A 99 -0.73 -0.90 16.88
C ARG A 99 0.14 -2.07 17.31
N GLU A 100 -0.52 -3.21 17.57
CA GLU A 100 0.15 -4.45 17.91
C GLU A 100 0.80 -5.10 16.68
N ASP A 101 1.86 -5.88 16.90
CA ASP A 101 2.57 -6.61 15.84
C ASP A 101 1.67 -7.52 15.02
N VAL A 102 0.64 -8.08 15.68
CA VAL A 102 -0.33 -9.00 15.08
C VAL A 102 -1.15 -8.28 14.00
N ASP A 103 -1.56 -7.04 14.24
CA ASP A 103 -2.31 -6.25 13.26
C ASP A 103 -1.50 -6.08 11.98
N TYR A 104 -0.22 -5.71 12.08
CA TYR A 104 0.63 -5.52 10.91
C TYR A 104 0.85 -6.80 10.12
N ARG A 105 0.88 -7.96 10.77
CA ARG A 105 0.94 -9.25 10.07
C ARG A 105 -0.34 -9.52 9.28
N PHE A 106 -1.51 -9.17 9.82
CA PHE A 106 -2.77 -9.26 9.06
C PHE A 106 -2.76 -8.32 7.84
N TRP A 107 -2.25 -7.09 7.99
CA TRP A 107 -2.04 -6.20 6.86
C TRP A 107 -1.05 -6.78 5.84
N GLY A 108 0.03 -7.40 6.30
CA GLY A 108 1.00 -8.07 5.45
C GLY A 108 0.41 -9.23 4.66
N LEU A 109 -0.41 -10.08 5.30
CA LEU A 109 -1.16 -11.14 4.61
C LEU A 109 -2.11 -10.55 3.55
N GLY A 110 -2.80 -9.46 3.89
CA GLY A 110 -3.69 -8.76 2.96
C GLY A 110 -2.93 -8.25 1.72
N LEU A 111 -1.78 -7.61 1.90
CA LEU A 111 -0.94 -7.11 0.81
C LEU A 111 -0.39 -8.24 -0.06
N CYS A 112 0.11 -9.32 0.54
CA CYS A 112 0.55 -10.51 -0.19
C CYS A 112 -0.59 -11.12 -1.00
N THR A 113 -1.79 -11.20 -0.42
CA THR A 113 -2.97 -11.74 -1.10
C THR A 113 -3.37 -10.86 -2.29
N LEU A 114 -3.40 -9.53 -2.11
CA LEU A 114 -3.70 -8.58 -3.18
C LEU A 114 -2.66 -8.66 -4.31
N ALA A 115 -1.38 -8.78 -3.98
CA ALA A 115 -0.31 -8.94 -4.96
C ALA A 115 -0.51 -10.20 -5.82
N LEU A 116 -0.78 -11.35 -5.18
CA LEU A 116 -1.02 -12.61 -5.89
C LEU A 116 -2.30 -12.56 -6.73
N LEU A 117 -3.38 -11.97 -6.20
CA LEU A 117 -4.63 -11.79 -6.94
C LEU A 117 -4.44 -10.89 -8.16
N LEU A 118 -3.64 -9.83 -8.04
CA LEU A 118 -3.38 -8.91 -9.14
C LEU A 118 -2.54 -9.61 -10.23
N LEU A 119 -1.47 -10.30 -9.85
CA LEU A 119 -0.65 -11.08 -10.79
C LEU A 119 -1.45 -12.19 -11.48
N ARG A 120 -2.37 -12.83 -10.74
CA ARG A 120 -3.28 -13.83 -11.32
C ARG A 120 -4.29 -13.21 -12.27
N ALA A 121 -4.90 -12.09 -11.91
CA ALA A 121 -5.82 -11.35 -12.79
C ALA A 121 -5.13 -10.88 -14.08
N LEU A 122 -3.83 -10.56 -14.00
CA LEU A 122 -2.99 -10.20 -15.16
C LEU A 122 -2.57 -11.41 -16.03
N GLY A 123 -2.86 -12.64 -15.60
CA GLY A 123 -2.45 -13.87 -16.30
C GLY A 123 -0.96 -14.23 -16.10
N TRP A 124 -0.25 -13.57 -15.18
CA TRP A 124 1.16 -13.84 -14.90
C TRP A 124 1.37 -15.03 -13.95
N LEU A 125 0.35 -15.33 -13.13
CA LEU A 125 0.38 -16.41 -12.14
C LEU A 125 -0.75 -17.40 -12.43
N GLY A 126 -0.42 -18.47 -13.15
CA GLY A 126 -1.32 -19.56 -13.48
C GLY A 126 -2.24 -19.24 -14.66
N SER A 127 -1.95 -19.88 -15.80
CA SER A 127 -2.91 -20.06 -16.89
C SER A 127 -4.07 -20.90 -16.38
N ASN A 128 -5.28 -20.36 -16.37
CA ASN A 128 -6.51 -21.14 -16.51
C ASN A 128 -7.40 -20.44 -17.52
#